data_AF-A0A727EVC4-F1
#
_entry.id   AF-A0A727EVC4-F1
#
_cell.length_a   1.000
_cell.length_b   1.000
_cell.length_c   1.000
_cell.angle_alpha   90.00
_cell.angle_beta   90.00
_cell.angle_gamma   90.00
#
_symmetry.space_group_name_H-M   'P 1'
#
loop_
_entity.id
_entity.type
_entity.pdbx_description
1 polymer ?
#
loop_
_entity_poly.entity_id
_entity_poly.type
_entity_poly.pdbx_seq_one_letter_code
_entity_poly.pdbx_strand_id
1 'polypeptide(L)'
;MANLLDWNTLHHKVQAYLDPENGIDKPQKAFPILMVATLLNVSDEEAEDAITDGSMDRGVDAVYVDDRDGRNSIHIFQFKYADTFENTKKNFPSNEIDKLVSFFDDLLDLNKSLEKTCNPILWNKIKEIWAALEKSNPSIEVH
;
A
#
# COMPACT_ATOMS: atom_id res chain seq x y z
N MET A 1 -21.37 -4.56 3.09
CA MET A 1 -20.89 -5.69 3.91
C MET A 1 -20.58 -6.83 2.95
N ALA A 2 -19.36 -7.35 2.96
CA ALA A 2 -18.97 -8.43 2.03
C ALA A 2 -19.80 -9.70 2.30
N ASN A 3 -20.19 -10.41 1.24
CA ASN A 3 -20.83 -11.71 1.39
C ASN A 3 -19.77 -12.85 1.42
N LEU A 4 -20.17 -14.06 1.79
CA LEU A 4 -19.26 -15.20 1.91
C LEU A 4 -18.63 -15.61 0.57
N LEU A 5 -19.35 -15.43 -0.54
CA LEU A 5 -18.85 -15.73 -1.88
C LEU A 5 -17.75 -14.74 -2.29
N ASP A 6 -17.92 -13.45 -2.02
CA ASP A 6 -16.92 -12.42 -2.30
C ASP A 6 -15.65 -12.69 -1.50
N TRP A 7 -15.80 -12.97 -0.20
CA TRP A 7 -14.67 -13.30 0.67
C TRP A 7 -13.93 -14.55 0.21
N ASN A 8 -14.64 -15.64 -0.12
CA ASN A 8 -14.02 -16.87 -0.63
C ASN A 8 -13.27 -16.62 -1.94
N THR A 9 -13.83 -15.81 -2.84
CA THR A 9 -13.22 -15.49 -4.12
C THR A 9 -11.93 -14.71 -3.93
N LEU A 10 -11.94 -13.67 -3.09
CA LEU A 10 -10.74 -12.91 -2.74
C LEU A 10 -9.71 -13.81 -2.05
N HIS A 11 -10.13 -14.58 -1.05
CA HIS A 11 -9.26 -15.49 -0.32
C HIS A 11 -8.55 -16.46 -1.26
N HIS A 12 -9.28 -17.09 -2.19
CA HIS A 12 -8.70 -17.99 -3.19
C HIS A 12 -7.68 -17.30 -4.09
N LYS A 13 -7.94 -16.06 -4.52
CA LYS A 13 -6.96 -15.27 -5.30
C LYS A 13 -5.70 -14.96 -4.48
N VAL A 14 -5.86 -14.59 -3.21
CA VAL A 14 -4.72 -14.34 -2.30
C VAL A 14 -3.89 -15.61 -2.12
N GLN A 15 -4.52 -16.79 -1.97
CA GLN A 15 -3.79 -18.05 -1.90
C GLN A 15 -2.98 -18.34 -3.16
N ALA A 16 -3.48 -17.95 -4.34
CA ALA A 16 -2.77 -18.13 -5.61
C ALA A 16 -1.56 -17.19 -5.78
N TYR A 17 -1.52 -16.08 -5.04
CA TYR A 17 -0.39 -15.14 -4.97
C TYR A 17 0.68 -15.56 -3.94
N LEU A 18 0.49 -16.66 -3.21
CA LEU A 18 1.52 -17.15 -2.30
C LEU A 18 2.70 -17.67 -3.11
N ASP A 19 3.86 -17.12 -2.80
CA ASP A 19 5.15 -17.55 -3.33
C ASP A 19 6.17 -17.63 -2.19
N PRO A 20 6.20 -18.76 -1.47
CA PRO A 20 7.12 -18.94 -0.34
C PRO A 20 8.61 -18.88 -0.75
N GLU A 21 8.95 -19.21 -2.01
CA GLU A 21 10.32 -19.20 -2.48
C GLU A 21 10.86 -17.76 -2.59
N ASN A 22 9.99 -16.82 -2.92
CA ASN A 22 10.29 -15.38 -2.99
C ASN A 22 9.88 -14.60 -1.73
N GLY A 23 9.52 -15.29 -0.63
CA GLY A 23 9.25 -14.67 0.66
C GLY A 23 7.82 -14.15 0.86
N ILE A 24 6.91 -14.45 -0.07
CA ILE A 24 5.46 -14.20 0.01
C ILE A 24 4.80 -15.43 0.65
N ASP A 25 5.20 -15.71 1.89
CA ASP A 25 4.87 -16.93 2.63
C ASP A 25 3.53 -16.86 3.38
N LYS A 26 2.87 -15.70 3.36
CA LYS A 26 1.65 -15.43 4.13
C LYS A 26 0.61 -14.67 3.32
N PRO A 27 -0.70 -14.97 3.52
CA PRO A 27 -1.77 -14.24 2.85
C PRO A 27 -1.73 -12.73 3.07
N GLN A 28 -1.28 -12.28 4.25
CA GLN A 28 -1.13 -10.87 4.58
C GLN A 28 -0.08 -10.16 3.72
N LYS A 29 0.92 -10.88 3.19
CA LYS A 29 1.92 -10.35 2.24
C LYS A 29 1.45 -10.42 0.79
N ALA A 30 0.77 -11.51 0.44
CA ALA A 30 0.21 -11.69 -0.91
C ALA A 30 -0.94 -10.71 -1.22
N PHE A 31 -1.76 -10.39 -0.22
CA PHE A 31 -2.94 -9.55 -0.41
C PHE A 31 -2.60 -8.13 -0.92
N PRO A 32 -1.66 -7.37 -0.32
CA PRO A 32 -1.21 -6.08 -0.85
C PRO A 32 -0.83 -6.12 -2.34
N ILE A 33 -0.03 -7.10 -2.75
CA ILE A 33 0.45 -7.25 -4.13
C ILE A 33 -0.73 -7.45 -5.08
N LEU A 34 -1.61 -8.42 -4.78
CA LEU A 34 -2.84 -8.66 -5.56
C LEU A 34 -3.69 -7.38 -5.69
N MET A 35 -3.84 -6.64 -4.59
CA MET A 35 -4.68 -5.44 -4.57
C MET A 35 -4.07 -4.30 -5.40
N VAL A 36 -2.77 -4.03 -5.26
CA VAL A 36 -2.09 -3.01 -6.07
C VAL A 36 -2.16 -3.38 -7.56
N ALA A 37 -1.80 -4.62 -7.92
CA ALA A 37 -1.86 -5.10 -9.30
C ALA A 37 -3.27 -4.95 -9.89
N THR A 38 -4.29 -5.35 -9.14
CA THR A 38 -5.69 -5.31 -9.61
C THR A 38 -6.25 -3.89 -9.68
N LEU A 39 -6.01 -3.04 -8.67
CA LEU A 39 -6.59 -1.69 -8.59
C LEU A 39 -5.93 -0.72 -9.57
N LEU A 40 -4.60 -0.82 -9.74
CA LEU A 40 -3.84 0.07 -10.62
C LEU A 40 -3.66 -0.50 -12.03
N ASN A 41 -4.06 -1.76 -12.26
CA ASN A 41 -3.85 -2.48 -13.51
C ASN A 41 -2.38 -2.40 -13.95
N VAL A 42 -1.50 -2.87 -13.06
CA VAL A 42 -0.04 -2.95 -13.21
C VAL A 42 0.41 -4.40 -13.16
N SER A 43 1.66 -4.70 -13.55
CA SER A 43 2.18 -6.06 -13.42
C SER A 43 2.37 -6.47 -11.96
N ASP A 44 2.49 -7.77 -11.71
CA ASP A 44 2.76 -8.27 -10.35
C ASP A 44 4.14 -7.78 -9.87
N GLU A 45 5.13 -7.66 -10.76
CA GLU A 45 6.44 -7.11 -10.40
C GLU A 45 6.36 -5.63 -10.00
N GLU A 46 5.59 -4.81 -10.75
CA GLU A 46 5.34 -3.41 -10.39
C GLU A 46 4.61 -3.27 -9.04
N ALA A 47 3.68 -4.19 -8.78
CA ALA A 47 2.93 -4.22 -7.53
C ALA A 47 3.81 -4.63 -6.33
N GLU A 48 4.69 -5.61 -6.51
CA GLU A 48 5.69 -6.01 -5.51
C GLU A 48 6.65 -4.86 -5.19
N ASP A 49 7.16 -4.17 -6.21
CA ASP A 49 8.05 -2.99 -6.07
C ASP A 49 7.36 -1.78 -5.39
N ALA A 50 6.03 -1.77 -5.35
CA ALA A 50 5.26 -0.75 -4.64
C ALA A 50 5.16 -1.01 -3.13
N ILE A 51 5.37 -2.24 -2.67
CA ILE A 51 5.14 -2.62 -1.27
C ILE A 51 6.19 -1.99 -0.34
N THR A 52 5.70 -1.33 0.71
CA THR A 52 6.49 -0.68 1.76
C THR A 52 6.22 -1.24 3.16
N ASP A 53 5.27 -2.17 3.29
CA ASP A 53 4.87 -2.85 4.53
C ASP A 53 6.08 -3.40 5.29
N GLY A 54 6.10 -3.15 6.59
CA GLY A 54 7.16 -3.60 7.48
C GLY A 54 7.30 -2.75 8.74
N SER A 55 8.27 -3.09 9.58
CA SER A 55 8.55 -2.28 10.78
C SER A 55 8.90 -0.84 10.38
N MET A 56 8.28 0.15 11.03
CA MET A 56 8.47 1.58 10.74
C MET A 56 7.96 2.01 9.34
N ASP A 57 6.90 1.38 8.83
CA ASP A 57 6.17 1.79 7.63
C ASP A 57 5.27 3.03 7.80
N ARG A 58 5.11 3.54 9.03
CA ARG A 58 4.23 4.66 9.37
C ARG A 58 2.77 4.43 8.93
N GLY A 59 2.35 3.16 8.80
CA GLY A 59 1.03 2.79 8.31
C GLY A 59 0.85 2.92 6.79
N VAL A 60 1.93 3.00 6.02
CA VAL A 60 1.91 3.01 4.55
C VAL A 60 2.40 1.65 4.05
N ASP A 61 1.48 0.85 3.54
CA ASP A 61 1.77 -0.53 3.14
C ASP A 61 2.24 -0.64 1.69
N ALA A 62 1.86 0.32 0.83
CA ALA A 62 2.40 0.46 -0.52
C ALA A 62 2.35 1.90 -1.03
N VAL A 63 3.26 2.23 -1.95
CA VAL A 63 3.30 3.49 -2.70
C VAL A 63 3.59 3.22 -4.17
N TYR A 64 2.75 3.75 -5.05
CA TYR A 64 2.95 3.73 -6.50
C TYR A 64 2.78 5.13 -7.09
N VAL A 65 3.79 5.62 -7.81
CA VAL A 65 3.72 6.89 -8.54
C VAL A 65 3.40 6.57 -10.00
N ASP A 66 2.18 6.89 -10.42
CA ASP A 66 1.69 6.64 -11.77
C ASP A 66 1.95 7.85 -12.67
N ASP A 67 2.95 7.72 -13.53
CA ASP A 67 3.27 8.70 -14.58
C ASP A 67 2.87 8.25 -15.99
N ARG A 68 2.14 7.14 -16.09
CA ARG A 68 1.64 6.59 -17.36
C ARG A 68 0.63 7.54 -17.99
N ASP A 69 0.68 7.66 -19.31
CA ASP A 69 -0.22 8.52 -20.10
C ASP A 69 -0.23 10.00 -19.68
N GLY A 70 0.89 10.48 -19.12
CA GLY A 70 1.04 11.87 -18.67
C GLY A 70 0.33 12.18 -17.35
N ARG A 71 -0.07 11.15 -16.59
CA ARG A 71 -0.56 11.30 -15.23
C ARG A 71 0.55 11.70 -14.27
N ASN A 72 0.16 12.11 -13.08
CA ASN A 72 1.06 12.39 -11.96
C ASN A 72 0.30 12.06 -10.67
N SER A 73 -0.10 10.80 -10.56
CA SER A 73 -0.96 10.29 -9.49
C SER A 73 -0.12 9.48 -8.51
N ILE A 74 -0.12 9.90 -7.25
CA ILE A 74 0.60 9.26 -6.17
C ILE A 74 -0.41 8.41 -5.40
N HIS A 75 -0.33 7.10 -5.56
CA HIS A 75 -1.19 6.15 -4.87
C HIS A 75 -0.52 5.69 -3.58
N ILE A 76 -1.21 5.83 -2.45
CA ILE A 76 -0.75 5.41 -1.13
C ILE A 76 -1.79 4.46 -0.56
N PHE A 77 -1.35 3.27 -0.14
CA PHE A 77 -2.24 2.21 0.32
C PHE A 77 -2.05 1.93 1.81
N GLN A 78 -3.15 1.63 2.49
CA GLN A 78 -3.15 0.98 3.79
C GLN A 78 -4.09 -0.23 3.76
N PHE A 79 -3.54 -1.42 3.94
CA PHE A 79 -4.23 -2.68 3.81
C PHE A 79 -4.64 -3.27 5.15
N LYS A 80 -5.82 -3.91 5.14
CA LYS A 80 -6.19 -4.85 6.19
C LYS A 80 -6.81 -6.11 5.61
N TYR A 81 -6.04 -7.19 5.62
CA TYR A 81 -6.53 -8.48 5.17
C TYR A 81 -7.38 -9.17 6.25
N ALA A 82 -8.63 -9.50 5.91
CA ALA A 82 -9.52 -10.32 6.74
C ALA A 82 -9.33 -11.80 6.39
N ASP A 83 -8.41 -12.46 7.10
CA ASP A 83 -8.05 -13.87 6.93
C ASP A 83 -9.16 -14.87 7.26
N THR A 84 -10.23 -14.43 7.94
CA THR A 84 -11.47 -15.18 8.15
C THR A 84 -12.68 -14.34 7.75
N PHE A 85 -13.78 -15.00 7.41
CA PHE A 85 -15.02 -14.30 7.05
C PHE A 85 -15.56 -13.46 8.21
N GLU A 86 -15.43 -13.92 9.45
CA GLU A 86 -15.83 -13.17 10.65
C GLU A 86 -15.06 -11.85 10.78
N ASN A 87 -13.78 -11.84 10.40
CA ASN A 87 -12.94 -10.65 10.43
C ASN A 87 -13.38 -9.58 9.43
N THR A 88 -14.16 -9.92 8.40
CA THR A 88 -14.74 -8.92 7.46
C THR A 88 -15.75 -7.99 8.13
N LYS A 89 -16.24 -8.34 9.32
CA LYS A 89 -17.15 -7.52 10.13
C LYS A 89 -16.42 -6.53 11.03
N LYS A 90 -15.09 -6.64 11.16
CA LYS A 90 -14.29 -5.71 11.95
C LYS A 90 -14.17 -4.39 11.18
N ASN A 91 -14.25 -3.30 11.91
CA ASN A 91 -13.96 -1.98 11.35
C ASN A 91 -12.47 -1.81 11.16
N PHE A 92 -12.12 -0.91 10.26
CA PHE A 92 -10.74 -0.46 10.11
C PHE A 92 -10.29 0.22 11.41
N PRO A 93 -9.12 -0.12 11.99
CA PRO A 93 -8.72 0.43 13.28
C PRO A 93 -8.35 1.91 13.18
N SER A 94 -8.87 2.75 14.10
CA SER A 94 -8.62 4.20 14.07
C SER A 94 -7.15 4.56 14.24
N ASN A 95 -6.41 3.79 15.02
CA ASN A 95 -4.98 3.99 15.24
C ASN A 95 -4.15 3.80 13.96
N GLU A 96 -4.64 3.03 12.98
CA GLU A 96 -3.98 2.89 11.68
C GLU A 96 -4.18 4.16 10.83
N ILE A 97 -5.38 4.77 10.91
CA ILE A 97 -5.67 6.06 10.28
C ILE A 97 -4.81 7.18 10.91
N ASP A 98 -4.67 7.20 12.24
CA ASP A 98 -3.85 8.21 12.92
C ASP A 98 -2.38 8.18 12.47
N LYS A 99 -1.83 6.98 12.22
CA LYS A 99 -0.47 6.83 11.67
C LYS A 99 -0.37 7.44 10.28
N LEU A 100 -1.35 7.17 9.41
CA LEU A 100 -1.38 7.66 8.04
C LEU A 100 -1.51 9.19 8.00
N VAL A 101 -2.35 9.78 8.87
CA VAL A 101 -2.45 11.24 9.02
C VAL A 101 -1.10 11.84 9.45
N SER A 102 -0.46 11.27 10.49
CA SER A 102 0.86 11.73 10.93
C SER A 102 1.93 11.59 9.84
N PHE A 103 1.85 10.55 9.01
CA PHE A 103 2.73 10.40 7.86
C PHE A 103 2.51 11.52 6.84
N PHE A 104 1.25 11.86 6.53
CA PHE A 104 0.94 12.95 5.59
C PHE A 104 1.41 14.32 6.09
N ASP A 105 1.29 14.60 7.39
CA ASP A 105 1.82 15.84 7.98
C ASP A 105 3.32 15.98 7.68
N ASP A 106 4.11 14.95 8.01
CA ASP A 106 5.56 14.97 7.76
C ASP A 106 5.92 14.96 6.27
N LEU A 107 5.17 14.22 5.45
CA LEU A 107 5.38 14.10 4.01
C LEU A 107 5.19 15.45 3.33
N LEU A 108 4.09 16.14 3.62
CA LEU A 108 3.74 17.41 3.00
C LEU A 108 4.60 18.56 3.52
N ASP A 109 5.10 18.48 4.76
CA ASP A 109 6.06 19.43 5.33
C ASP A 109 7.51 19.21 4.83
N LEU A 110 7.74 18.24 3.93
CA LEU A 110 9.08 17.85 3.45
C LEU A 110 10.03 17.48 4.59
N ASN A 111 9.51 16.92 5.69
CA ASN A 111 10.26 16.66 6.91
C ASN A 111 11.33 15.58 6.71
N LYS A 112 12.60 15.99 6.67
CA LYS A 112 13.74 15.06 6.47
C LYS A 112 13.99 14.13 7.65
N SER A 113 13.37 14.32 8.81
CA SER A 113 13.45 13.32 9.89
C SER A 113 12.79 11.98 9.52
N LEU A 114 11.96 11.95 8.48
CA LEU A 114 11.40 10.73 7.91
C LEU A 114 12.49 9.70 7.57
N GLU A 115 13.66 10.13 7.08
CA GLU A 115 14.79 9.23 6.78
C GLU A 115 15.20 8.35 7.96
N LYS A 116 15.06 8.87 9.19
CA LYS A 116 15.46 8.17 10.42
C LYS A 116 14.30 7.47 11.13
N THR A 117 13.07 7.74 10.71
CA THR A 117 11.85 7.32 11.41
C THR A 117 10.97 6.39 10.59
N CYS A 118 11.26 6.22 9.30
CA CYS A 118 10.65 5.21 8.47
C CYS A 118 11.64 4.14 7.99
N ASN A 119 11.12 3.03 7.50
CA ASN A 119 11.95 1.99 6.89
C ASN A 119 12.59 2.47 5.57
N PRO A 120 13.72 1.87 5.14
CA PRO A 120 14.43 2.32 3.94
C PRO A 120 13.62 2.22 2.65
N ILE A 121 12.67 1.28 2.56
CA ILE A 121 11.83 1.07 1.38
C ILE A 121 10.85 2.25 1.25
N LEU A 122 10.14 2.58 2.32
CA LEU A 122 9.27 3.76 2.37
C LEU A 122 10.04 5.05 2.14
N TRP A 123 11.26 5.18 2.68
CA TRP A 123 12.09 6.36 2.44
C TRP A 123 12.40 6.58 0.95
N ASN A 124 12.67 5.50 0.21
CA ASN A 124 12.87 5.59 -1.23
C ASN A 124 11.61 6.09 -1.94
N LYS A 125 10.44 5.56 -1.58
CA LYS A 125 9.16 6.01 -2.10
C LYS A 125 8.81 7.45 -1.72
N ILE A 126 9.13 7.90 -0.52
CA ILE A 126 8.95 9.32 -0.10
C ILE A 126 9.72 10.27 -1.03
N LYS A 127 10.94 9.91 -1.42
CA LYS A 127 11.73 10.73 -2.37
C LYS A 127 11.07 10.77 -3.75
N GLU A 128 10.52 9.65 -4.22
CA GLU A 128 9.74 9.59 -5.47
C GLU A 128 8.48 10.47 -5.39
N ILE A 129 7.77 10.42 -4.26
CA ILE A 129 6.61 11.28 -3.99
C ILE A 129 7.01 12.76 -4.06
N TRP A 130 8.07 13.17 -3.35
CA TRP A 130 8.51 14.57 -3.38
C TRP A 130 8.90 15.01 -4.79
N ALA A 131 9.57 14.16 -5.57
CA ALA A 131 9.87 14.46 -6.97
C ALA A 131 8.59 14.57 -7.83
N ALA A 132 7.57 13.77 -7.55
CA ALA A 132 6.27 13.84 -8.22
C ALA A 132 5.49 15.13 -7.85
N LEU A 133 5.56 15.57 -6.60
CA LEU A 133 4.92 16.81 -6.13
C LEU A 133 5.52 18.08 -6.77
N GLU A 134 6.77 18.04 -7.24
CA GLU A 134 7.40 19.13 -7.99
C GLU A 134 6.96 19.21 -9.47
N LYS A 135 6.38 18.13 -10.02
CA LYS A 135 5.87 18.08 -11.39
C LYS A 135 4.49 18.77 -11.47
N SER A 136 4.03 19.07 -12.69
CA SER A 136 2.71 19.66 -12.91
C SER A 136 1.57 18.71 -12.52
N ASN A 137 0.48 19.28 -12.01
CA ASN A 137 -0.79 18.59 -11.72
C ASN A 137 -0.65 17.33 -10.84
N PRO A 138 0.08 17.38 -9.71
CA PRO A 138 0.16 16.23 -8.82
C PRO A 138 -1.21 15.95 -8.21
N SER A 139 -1.51 14.66 -8.03
CA SER A 139 -2.66 14.20 -7.27
C SER A 139 -2.22 13.10 -6.31
N ILE A 140 -2.84 13.05 -5.13
CA ILE A 140 -2.63 11.99 -4.16
C ILE A 140 -3.94 11.23 -4.01
N GLU A 141 -3.87 9.91 -4.14
CA GLU A 141 -5.00 9.00 -3.97
C GLU A 141 -4.68 8.02 -2.83
N VAL A 142 -5.58 7.95 -1.85
CA VAL A 142 -5.44 7.08 -0.68
C VAL A 142 -6.42 5.92 -0.81
N HIS A 143 -5.91 4.70 -0.62
CA HIS A 143 -6.62 3.43 -0.83
C HIS A 143 -6.64 2.58 0.43
#